data_AF-A0A960D8H8-F1
#
_entry.id   AF-A0A960D8H8-F1
#
_cell.length_a   1.000
_cell.length_b   1.000
_cell.length_c   1.000
_cell.angle_alpha   90.00
_cell.angle_beta   90.00
_cell.angle_gamma   90.00
#
_symmetry.space_group_name_H-M   'P 1'
#
loop_
_entity.id
_entity.type
_entity.pdbx_description
1 polymer ?
#
loop_
_entity_poly.entity_id
_entity_poly.type
_entity_poly.pdbx_seq_one_letter_code
_entity_poly.pdbx_strand_id
1 'polypeptide(L)'
;MVAASVAAVGLAIPASATDGITQNAVGTYKFEGKSVGTRTWTAAPCADDAPQCIRVSEFKGKDTDPGKALWSGNAYWQVGSWIMFVEVPDAVKCKDGTTHTVRINYSWDAVENTGWRSFNDPGICGGKAKSVATPFELTRLGPPPPPPAPAELPPPPAPVEVPPPPAPGEAPPLPPAAAEVPPAPAPGA
;
A
#
# COMPACT_ATOMS: atom_id res chain seq x y z
N MET A 1 3.16 48.52 28.44
CA MET A 1 3.89 47.26 28.18
C MET A 1 2.87 46.28 27.62
N VAL A 2 2.92 45.99 26.31
CA VAL A 2 1.99 45.05 25.65
C VAL A 2 2.70 43.70 25.55
N ALA A 3 2.14 42.68 26.19
CA ALA A 3 2.66 41.32 26.18
C ALA A 3 2.21 40.58 24.92
N ALA A 4 3.15 40.28 24.02
CA ALA A 4 2.90 39.45 22.85
C ALA A 4 3.04 37.97 23.24
N SER A 5 1.92 37.24 23.19
CA SER A 5 1.91 35.78 23.38
C SER A 5 2.24 35.12 22.05
N VAL A 6 3.36 34.41 21.96
CA VAL A 6 3.73 33.62 20.78
C VAL A 6 3.01 32.27 20.88
N ALA A 7 2.01 32.04 20.03
CA ALA A 7 1.42 30.73 19.86
C ALA A 7 2.40 29.83 19.11
N ALA A 8 3.06 28.91 19.81
CA ALA A 8 3.87 27.88 19.20
C ALA A 8 2.93 26.86 18.53
N VAL A 9 2.84 26.91 17.20
CA VAL A 9 2.18 25.88 16.40
C VAL A 9 3.10 24.66 16.39
N GLY A 10 2.88 23.74 17.34
CA GLY A 10 3.54 22.45 17.34
C GLY A 10 3.04 21.62 16.16
N LEU A 11 3.90 21.41 15.17
CA LEU A 11 3.68 20.38 14.15
C LEU A 11 3.72 19.02 14.86
N ALA A 12 2.56 18.45 15.14
CA ALA A 12 2.46 17.06 15.55
C ALA A 12 2.87 16.21 14.34
N ILE A 13 4.14 15.82 14.28
CA ILE A 13 4.56 14.73 13.41
C ILE A 13 3.87 13.49 14.00
N PRO A 14 3.02 12.78 13.25
CA PRO A 14 2.45 11.54 13.74
C PRO A 14 3.61 10.62 14.11
N ALA A 15 3.74 10.31 15.39
CA ALA A 15 4.62 9.26 15.86
C ALA A 15 3.97 7.94 15.46
N SER A 16 4.13 7.54 14.20
CA SER A 16 3.87 6.18 13.77
C SER A 16 4.72 5.27 14.65
N ALA A 17 4.08 4.60 15.60
CA ALA A 17 4.71 3.65 16.51
C ALA A 17 5.01 2.35 15.76
N THR A 18 5.77 2.44 14.68
CA THR A 18 6.28 1.30 13.95
C THR A 18 7.22 0.53 14.87
N ASP A 19 7.00 -0.78 15.02
CA ASP A 19 7.83 -1.62 15.87
C ASP A 19 9.29 -1.71 15.37
N GLY A 20 10.23 -2.05 16.26
CA GLY A 20 11.66 -2.10 15.92
C GLY A 20 12.02 -3.08 14.81
N ILE A 21 11.23 -4.15 14.60
CA ILE A 21 11.45 -5.12 13.52
C ILE A 21 11.11 -4.45 12.19
N THR A 22 9.95 -3.79 12.11
CA THR A 22 9.53 -3.05 10.92
C THR A 22 10.51 -1.91 10.58
N GLN A 23 10.96 -1.15 11.58
CA GLN A 23 11.96 -0.08 11.38
C GLN A 23 13.31 -0.58 10.83
N ASN A 24 13.71 -1.82 11.14
CA ASN A 24 14.93 -2.41 10.60
C ASN A 24 14.84 -2.71 9.08
N ALA A 25 13.63 -2.97 8.58
CA ALA A 25 13.39 -3.37 7.19
C ALA A 25 13.03 -2.21 6.25
N VAL A 26 12.83 -1.01 6.81
CA VAL A 26 12.46 0.19 6.06
C VAL A 26 13.70 0.88 5.49
N GLY A 27 13.67 1.22 4.20
CA GLY A 27 14.83 1.81 3.53
C GLY A 27 14.73 1.80 2.01
N THR A 28 15.76 2.35 1.37
CA THR A 28 16.02 2.16 -0.05
C THR A 28 17.18 1.17 -0.18
N TYR A 29 17.04 0.19 -1.07
CA TYR A 29 17.98 -0.92 -1.23
C TYR A 29 18.37 -1.09 -2.70
N LYS A 30 19.63 -1.45 -2.94
CA LYS A 30 20.07 -2.07 -4.19
C LYS A 30 19.75 -3.55 -4.10
N PHE A 31 18.91 -4.05 -4.99
CA PHE A 31 18.62 -5.48 -5.10
C PHE A 31 19.56 -6.11 -6.12
N GLU A 32 20.16 -7.25 -5.78
CA GLU A 32 21.02 -8.03 -6.66
C GLU A 32 20.56 -9.49 -6.71
N GLY A 33 19.95 -9.88 -7.84
CA GLY A 33 19.53 -11.25 -8.08
C GLY A 33 20.14 -11.80 -9.36
N LYS A 34 20.80 -12.96 -9.27
CA LYS A 34 21.54 -13.58 -10.39
C LYS A 34 20.70 -13.72 -11.67
N SER A 35 19.38 -13.95 -11.55
CA SER A 35 18.48 -14.17 -12.69
C SER A 35 17.76 -12.93 -13.21
N VAL A 36 17.71 -11.84 -12.45
CA VAL A 36 16.91 -10.63 -12.80
C VAL A 36 17.76 -9.36 -12.90
N GLY A 37 19.04 -9.44 -12.54
CA GLY A 37 19.98 -8.33 -12.54
C GLY A 37 19.79 -7.40 -11.35
N THR A 38 20.39 -6.22 -11.45
CA THR A 38 20.31 -5.19 -10.41
C THR A 38 19.02 -4.37 -10.55
N ARG A 39 18.36 -4.14 -9.40
CA ARG A 39 17.15 -3.31 -9.27
C ARG A 39 17.28 -2.39 -8.07
N THR A 40 16.37 -1.44 -7.94
CA THR A 40 16.22 -0.64 -6.72
C THR A 40 14.92 -1.04 -6.05
N TRP A 41 14.98 -1.32 -4.76
CA TRP A 41 13.83 -1.56 -3.92
C TRP A 41 13.64 -0.39 -2.97
N THR A 42 12.40 -0.01 -2.73
CA THR A 42 12.04 0.86 -1.60
C THR A 42 11.11 0.08 -0.70
N ALA A 43 11.36 0.14 0.61
CA ALA A 43 10.54 -0.48 1.63
C ALA A 43 10.10 0.62 2.61
N ALA A 44 8.80 0.81 2.75
CA ALA A 44 8.20 1.78 3.66
C ALA A 44 7.18 1.07 4.57
N PRO A 45 6.83 1.62 5.74
CA PRO A 45 5.72 1.11 6.53
C PRO A 45 4.42 1.05 5.70
N CYS A 46 3.56 0.09 5.99
CA CYS A 46 2.23 0.00 5.38
C CYS A 46 1.34 1.20 5.81
N ALA A 47 0.39 1.61 4.97
CA ALA A 47 -0.39 2.86 5.13
C ALA A 47 -1.22 2.97 6.42
N ASP A 48 -1.52 1.85 7.07
CA ASP A 48 -2.27 1.78 8.34
C ASP A 48 -1.38 1.48 9.55
N ASP A 49 -0.05 1.61 9.40
CA ASP A 49 0.94 1.23 10.41
C ASP A 49 0.71 -0.19 10.98
N ALA A 50 0.17 -1.08 10.12
CA ALA A 50 -0.04 -2.47 10.49
C ALA A 50 1.28 -3.05 11.04
N PRO A 51 1.28 -3.61 12.27
CA PRO A 51 2.50 -4.09 12.87
C PRO A 51 3.12 -5.14 11.96
N GLN A 52 4.46 -5.15 11.89
CA GLN A 52 5.16 -6.18 11.11
C GLN A 52 4.79 -6.23 9.62
N CYS A 53 4.45 -5.06 9.03
CA CYS A 53 4.12 -4.89 7.62
C CYS A 53 4.97 -3.80 6.98
N ILE A 54 5.59 -4.12 5.84
CA ILE A 54 6.23 -3.13 4.96
C ILE A 54 5.66 -3.25 3.55
N ARG A 55 5.55 -2.12 2.85
CA ARG A 55 5.30 -2.08 1.42
C ARG A 55 6.61 -1.95 0.67
N VAL A 56 6.89 -2.94 -0.16
CA VAL A 56 8.07 -2.99 -1.03
C VAL A 56 7.67 -2.61 -2.45
N SER A 57 8.44 -1.75 -3.10
CA SER A 57 8.28 -1.40 -4.51
C SER A 57 9.61 -1.58 -5.24
N GLU A 58 9.58 -2.16 -6.44
CA GLU A 58 10.77 -2.37 -7.27
C GLU A 58 10.79 -1.41 -8.46
N PHE A 59 11.97 -0.87 -8.76
CA PHE A 59 12.20 0.09 -9.83
C PHE A 59 13.34 -0.33 -10.76
N LYS A 60 13.28 0.16 -12.00
CA LYS A 60 14.44 0.12 -12.92
C LYS A 60 15.35 1.31 -12.63
N GLY A 61 16.60 1.04 -12.28
CA GLY A 61 17.57 2.10 -12.03
C GLY A 61 17.27 2.85 -10.73
N LYS A 62 17.63 4.14 -10.65
CA LYS A 62 17.60 4.94 -9.42
C LYS A 62 16.34 5.79 -9.24
N ASP A 63 15.50 5.87 -10.26
CA ASP A 63 14.26 6.64 -10.19
C ASP A 63 13.23 5.85 -9.38
N THR A 64 12.82 6.41 -8.23
CA THR A 64 11.95 5.78 -7.24
C THR A 64 10.57 6.46 -7.15
N ASP A 65 10.19 7.20 -8.19
CA ASP A 65 8.83 7.73 -8.36
C ASP A 65 7.80 6.58 -8.26
N PRO A 66 6.88 6.59 -7.28
CA PRO A 66 5.89 5.53 -7.09
C PRO A 66 5.10 5.16 -8.35
N GLY A 67 4.86 6.12 -9.26
CA GLY A 67 4.16 5.86 -10.52
C GLY A 67 4.96 5.02 -11.53
N LYS A 68 6.25 4.79 -11.26
CA LYS A 68 7.19 4.05 -12.13
C LYS A 68 7.61 2.70 -11.55
N ALA A 69 7.03 2.28 -10.43
CA ALA A 69 7.28 0.97 -9.86
C ALA A 69 6.91 -0.12 -10.88
N LEU A 70 7.78 -1.12 -11.05
CA LEU A 70 7.51 -2.30 -11.86
C LEU A 70 6.42 -3.16 -11.21
N TRP A 71 6.47 -3.23 -9.90
CA TRP A 71 5.49 -3.87 -9.04
C TRP A 71 5.67 -3.32 -7.63
N SER A 72 4.62 -3.47 -6.83
CA SER A 72 4.64 -3.15 -5.41
C SER A 72 3.81 -4.15 -4.62
N GLY A 73 4.35 -4.68 -3.53
CA GLY A 73 3.73 -5.70 -2.68
C GLY A 73 3.87 -5.39 -1.21
N ASN A 74 3.02 -6.00 -0.39
CA ASN A 74 3.19 -5.95 1.06
C ASN A 74 3.97 -7.19 1.49
N ALA A 75 5.01 -6.98 2.30
CA ALA A 75 5.74 -8.02 2.97
C ALA A 75 5.37 -8.03 4.45
N TYR A 76 5.22 -9.22 5.00
CA TYR A 76 4.87 -9.41 6.40
C TYR A 76 5.99 -10.17 7.09
N TRP A 77 6.34 -9.74 8.30
CA TRP A 77 7.30 -10.47 9.11
C TRP A 77 6.66 -11.73 9.67
N GLN A 78 7.27 -12.89 9.40
CA GLN A 78 6.80 -14.20 9.83
C GLN A 78 8.03 -15.09 10.12
N VAL A 79 8.08 -15.70 11.32
CA VAL A 79 9.07 -16.72 11.69
C VAL A 79 10.53 -16.32 11.36
N GLY A 80 10.92 -15.07 11.66
CA GLY A 80 12.30 -14.62 11.46
C GLY A 80 12.63 -14.16 10.03
N SER A 81 11.64 -14.01 9.16
CA SER A 81 11.84 -13.52 7.79
C SER A 81 10.71 -12.62 7.32
N TRP A 82 11.02 -11.72 6.41
CA TRP A 82 10.04 -10.97 5.65
C TRP A 82 9.57 -11.82 4.48
N ILE A 83 8.26 -12.02 4.35
CA ILE A 83 7.66 -12.83 3.30
C ILE A 83 6.73 -11.98 2.46
N MET A 84 6.86 -12.05 1.15
CA MET A 84 6.06 -11.29 0.19
C MET A 84 5.71 -12.12 -1.03
N PHE A 85 4.46 -11.98 -1.49
CA PHE A 85 4.00 -12.52 -2.77
C PHE A 85 3.59 -11.38 -3.69
N VAL A 86 4.11 -11.36 -4.91
CA VAL A 86 3.81 -10.32 -5.90
C VAL A 86 3.60 -10.92 -7.28
N GLU A 87 2.63 -10.37 -8.02
CA GLU A 87 2.49 -10.60 -9.45
C GLU A 87 3.49 -9.71 -10.17
N VAL A 88 4.49 -10.30 -10.82
CA VAL A 88 5.50 -9.55 -11.57
C VAL A 88 5.11 -9.55 -13.05
N PRO A 89 4.73 -8.39 -13.62
CA PRO A 89 4.36 -8.30 -15.03
C PRO A 89 5.58 -8.57 -15.92
N ASP A 90 5.33 -9.20 -17.06
CA ASP A 90 6.35 -9.54 -18.06
C ASP A 90 7.57 -10.31 -17.51
N ALA A 91 7.37 -11.08 -16.43
CA ALA A 91 8.41 -11.84 -15.77
C ALA A 91 8.98 -12.97 -16.65
N VAL A 92 8.17 -13.51 -17.54
CA VAL A 92 8.57 -14.52 -18.52
C VAL A 92 8.33 -13.98 -19.93
N LYS A 93 9.35 -14.09 -20.78
CA LYS A 93 9.28 -13.77 -22.21
C LYS A 93 9.50 -15.04 -23.03
N CYS A 94 8.53 -15.38 -23.86
CA CYS A 94 8.59 -16.54 -24.75
C CYS A 94 9.28 -16.19 -26.08
N LYS A 95 9.67 -17.21 -26.84
CA LYS A 95 10.36 -17.04 -28.14
C LYS A 95 9.47 -16.40 -29.22
N ASP A 96 8.16 -16.58 -29.12
CA ASP A 96 7.16 -15.96 -29.99
C ASP A 96 6.90 -14.48 -29.66
N GLY A 97 7.61 -13.93 -28.66
CA GLY A 97 7.47 -12.54 -28.22
C GLY A 97 6.37 -12.32 -27.19
N THR A 98 5.58 -13.35 -26.84
CA THR A 98 4.57 -13.24 -25.78
C THR A 98 5.22 -13.08 -24.40
N THR A 99 4.53 -12.37 -23.52
CA THR A 99 4.97 -12.15 -22.14
C THR A 99 3.93 -12.65 -21.15
N HIS A 100 4.39 -13.14 -20.00
CA HIS A 100 3.53 -13.68 -18.97
C HIS A 100 3.88 -13.09 -17.61
N THR A 101 2.84 -12.72 -16.87
CA THR A 101 2.89 -12.39 -15.46
C THR A 101 3.12 -13.65 -14.65
N VAL A 102 3.98 -13.57 -13.64
CA VAL A 102 4.26 -14.69 -12.73
C VAL A 102 4.15 -14.23 -11.30
N ARG A 103 3.50 -15.05 -10.47
CA ARG A 103 3.50 -14.88 -9.02
C ARG A 103 4.82 -15.32 -8.42
N ILE A 104 5.51 -14.38 -7.79
CA ILE A 104 6.82 -14.58 -7.19
C ILE A 104 6.72 -14.47 -5.68
N ASN A 105 7.35 -15.41 -4.99
CA ASN A 105 7.54 -15.40 -3.55
C ASN A 105 8.95 -14.90 -3.21
N TYR A 106 9.04 -13.93 -2.32
CA TYR A 106 10.29 -13.41 -1.76
C TYR A 106 10.30 -13.69 -0.26
N SER A 107 11.43 -14.20 0.23
CA SER A 107 11.69 -14.38 1.65
C SER A 107 13.10 -13.88 1.98
N TRP A 108 13.26 -13.01 2.98
CA TRP A 108 14.58 -12.51 3.35
C TRP A 108 14.70 -12.13 4.82
N ASP A 109 15.94 -12.06 5.29
CA ASP A 109 16.30 -11.48 6.57
C ASP A 109 16.70 -10.00 6.38
N ALA A 110 16.13 -9.09 7.16
CA ALA A 110 16.48 -7.67 7.13
C ALA A 110 17.81 -7.36 7.83
N VAL A 111 18.30 -8.24 8.71
CA VAL A 111 19.61 -8.11 9.36
C VAL A 111 20.72 -8.45 8.36
N GLU A 112 20.70 -9.66 7.82
CA GLU A 112 21.69 -10.10 6.84
C GLU A 112 21.48 -9.47 5.46
N ASN A 113 20.27 -8.97 5.18
CA ASN A 113 19.89 -8.42 3.88
C ASN A 113 20.10 -9.42 2.73
N THR A 114 19.90 -10.71 3.01
CA THR A 114 19.96 -11.78 2.01
C THR A 114 18.65 -12.58 2.02
N GLY A 115 18.32 -13.17 0.88
CA GLY A 115 17.06 -13.88 0.76
C GLY A 115 16.93 -14.76 -0.48
N TRP A 116 15.74 -15.30 -0.66
CA TRP A 116 15.38 -16.17 -1.75
C TRP A 116 14.18 -15.62 -2.51
N ARG A 117 14.32 -15.60 -3.84
CA ARG A 117 13.24 -15.37 -4.79
C ARG A 117 12.84 -16.72 -5.37
N SER A 118 11.57 -17.07 -5.31
CA SER A 118 11.06 -18.34 -5.82
C SER A 118 9.74 -18.19 -6.58
N PHE A 119 9.51 -19.05 -7.56
CA PHE A 119 8.23 -19.14 -8.27
C PHE A 119 8.04 -20.54 -8.85
N ASN A 120 6.79 -20.90 -9.11
CA ASN A 120 6.43 -22.10 -9.86
C ASN A 120 6.09 -21.71 -11.30
N ASP A 121 6.78 -22.32 -12.25
CA ASP A 121 6.49 -22.24 -13.67
C ASP A 121 5.68 -23.49 -14.04
N PRO A 122 4.39 -23.37 -14.41
CA PRO A 122 3.56 -24.51 -14.78
C PRO A 122 3.88 -25.10 -16.18
N GLY A 123 4.94 -24.62 -16.85
CA GLY A 123 5.26 -24.99 -18.23
C GLY A 123 4.93 -23.88 -19.23
N ILE A 124 5.05 -22.62 -18.80
CA ILE A 124 4.89 -21.44 -19.65
C ILE A 124 5.85 -21.55 -20.85
N CYS A 125 5.45 -21.00 -22.00
CA CYS A 125 6.17 -21.13 -23.28
C CYS A 125 6.35 -22.59 -23.78
N GLY A 126 5.47 -23.52 -23.40
CA GLY A 126 5.54 -24.93 -23.82
C GLY A 126 6.64 -25.74 -23.13
N GLY A 127 7.15 -25.24 -22.01
CA GLY A 127 8.14 -25.92 -21.18
C GLY A 127 7.53 -27.02 -20.29
N LYS A 128 8.38 -27.71 -19.53
CA LYS A 128 7.94 -28.58 -18.44
C LYS A 128 7.73 -27.76 -17.17
N ALA A 129 6.75 -28.15 -16.37
CA ALA A 129 6.53 -27.55 -15.06
C ALA A 129 7.79 -27.68 -14.18
N LYS A 130 8.17 -26.60 -13.49
CA LYS A 130 9.34 -26.54 -12.63
C LYS A 130 9.18 -25.49 -11.54
N SER A 131 9.84 -25.70 -10.42
CA SER A 131 10.02 -24.67 -9.40
C SER A 131 11.42 -24.08 -9.51
N VAL A 132 11.50 -22.76 -9.49
CA VAL A 132 12.75 -22.03 -9.57
C VAL A 132 12.94 -21.26 -8.26
N ALA A 133 14.12 -21.39 -7.66
CA ALA A 133 14.53 -20.62 -6.50
C ALA A 133 15.94 -20.05 -6.75
N THR A 134 16.12 -18.76 -6.52
CA THR A 134 17.39 -18.06 -6.73
C THR A 134 17.67 -17.15 -5.54
N PRO A 135 18.90 -17.15 -5.00
CA PRO A 135 19.26 -16.23 -3.94
C PRO A 135 19.34 -14.79 -4.48
N PHE A 136 19.15 -13.84 -3.57
CA PHE A 136 19.39 -12.42 -3.82
C PHE A 136 19.99 -11.74 -2.59
N GLU A 137 20.58 -10.58 -2.82
CA GLU A 137 21.14 -9.71 -1.79
C GLU A 137 20.52 -8.31 -1.89
N LEU A 138 20.40 -7.65 -0.74
CA LEU A 138 19.99 -6.26 -0.61
C LEU A 138 21.17 -5.46 -0.03
N THR A 139 21.52 -4.35 -0.67
CA THR A 139 22.45 -3.38 -0.10
C THR A 139 21.69 -2.14 0.29
N ARG A 140 21.64 -1.78 1.57
CA ARG A 140 20.97 -0.56 2.01
C ARG A 140 21.69 0.67 1.43
N LEU A 141 20.94 1.50 0.71
CA LEU A 141 21.43 2.73 0.06
C LEU A 141 21.08 3.98 0.86
N GLY A 142 20.02 3.94 1.66
CA GLY A 142 19.56 5.09 2.42
C GLY A 142 18.18 4.90 3.04
N PRO A 143 17.59 5.98 3.59
CA PRO A 143 16.21 5.96 4.09
C PRO A 143 15.21 5.67 2.95
N PRO A 144 13.97 5.28 3.29
CA PRO A 144 12.90 5.19 2.29
C PRO A 144 12.64 6.56 1.64
N PRO A 145 12.09 6.61 0.42
CA PRO A 145 11.60 7.85 -0.14
C PRO A 145 10.56 8.49 0.80
N PRO A 146 10.50 9.82 0.88
CA PRO A 146 9.44 10.48 1.61
C PRO A 146 8.08 10.03 1.05
N PRO A 147 7.06 9.84 1.89
CA PRO A 147 5.73 9.53 1.42
C PRO A 147 5.26 10.60 0.42
N PRO A 148 4.41 10.23 -0.55
CA PRO A 148 3.79 11.23 -1.41
C PRO A 148 3.16 12.30 -0.54
N ALA A 149 3.33 13.58 -0.90
CA ALA A 149 2.60 14.64 -0.24
C ALA A 149 1.11 14.25 -0.22
N PRO A 150 0.39 14.42 0.91
CA PRO A 150 -1.04 14.20 0.93
C PRO A 150 -1.63 14.95 -0.27
N ALA A 151 -2.44 14.27 -1.08
CA ALA A 151 -3.25 14.99 -2.05
C ALA A 151 -3.91 16.13 -1.29
N GLU A 152 -3.66 17.37 -1.72
CA GLU A 152 -4.20 18.55 -1.07
C GLU A 152 -5.69 18.28 -0.90
N LEU A 153 -6.12 18.08 0.35
CA LEU A 153 -7.52 17.85 0.63
C LEU A 153 -8.24 19.04 0.00
N PRO A 154 -9.28 18.83 -0.82
CA PRO A 154 -10.07 19.96 -1.28
C PRO A 154 -10.42 20.78 -0.03
N PRO A 155 -10.35 22.12 -0.12
CA PRO A 155 -10.64 22.97 1.03
C PRO A 155 -11.96 22.50 1.64
N PRO A 156 -12.04 22.38 2.98
CA PRO A 156 -13.27 21.95 3.61
C PRO A 156 -14.41 22.78 3.02
N PRO A 157 -15.57 22.16 2.66
CA PRO A 157 -16.70 22.94 2.21
C PRO A 157 -16.94 24.05 3.22
N ALA A 158 -17.18 25.27 2.72
CA ALA A 158 -17.47 26.41 3.57
C ALA A 158 -18.47 25.98 4.64
N PRO A 159 -18.27 26.35 5.92
CA PRO A 159 -19.17 25.95 6.98
C PRO A 159 -20.59 26.26 6.52
N VAL A 160 -21.41 25.21 6.36
CA VAL A 160 -22.82 25.37 6.08
C VAL A 160 -23.34 26.17 7.25
N GLU A 161 -23.79 27.40 6.98
CA GLU A 161 -24.41 28.25 7.98
C GLU A 161 -25.63 27.49 8.49
N VAL A 162 -25.48 26.82 9.63
CA VAL A 162 -26.58 26.10 10.25
C VAL A 162 -27.55 27.20 10.67
N PRO A 163 -28.77 27.25 10.09
CA PRO A 163 -29.74 28.26 10.49
C PRO A 163 -29.95 28.13 12.00
N PRO A 164 -30.07 29.25 12.73
CA PRO A 164 -30.26 29.21 14.17
C PRO A 164 -31.48 28.32 14.48
N PRO A 165 -31.42 27.52 15.55
CA PRO A 165 -32.55 26.69 15.93
C PRO A 165 -33.80 27.56 16.09
N PRO A 166 -34.98 27.07 15.65
CA PRO A 166 -36.22 27.79 15.85
C PRO A 166 -36.45 28.06 17.34
N ALA A 167 -37.03 29.22 17.64
CA ALA A 167 -37.31 29.62 19.02
C ALA A 167 -38.16 28.54 19.74
N PRO A 168 -37.94 28.29 21.04
CA PRO A 168 -38.74 27.33 21.78
C PRO A 168 -40.20 27.80 21.82
N GLY A 169 -41.11 27.10 21.12
CA GLY A 169 -42.54 27.41 21.21
C GLY A 169 -43.41 26.95 20.03
N GLU A 170 -42.85 26.66 18.85
CA GLU A 170 -43.66 26.15 17.74
C GLU A 170 -43.65 24.62 17.71
N ALA A 171 -44.78 24.03 18.13
CA ALA A 171 -45.02 22.61 17.95
C ALA A 171 -45.06 22.29 16.44
N PRO A 172 -44.38 21.24 15.98
CA PRO A 172 -44.43 20.84 14.58
C PRO A 172 -45.89 20.49 14.20
N PRO A 173 -46.35 20.87 13.00
CA PRO A 173 -47.67 20.47 12.53
C PRO A 173 -47.74 18.95 12.42
N LEU A 174 -48.85 18.38 12.90
CA LEU A 174 -49.13 16.95 12.80
C LEU A 174 -49.02 16.48 11.34
N PRO A 175 -48.44 15.30 11.08
CA PRO A 175 -48.42 14.74 9.74
C PRO A 175 -49.86 14.49 9.25
N PRO A 176 -50.13 14.67 7.95
CA PRO A 176 -51.43 14.30 7.39
C PRO A 176 -51.66 12.80 7.53
N ALA A 177 -52.92 12.43 7.77
CA ALA A 177 -53.35 11.04 7.87
C ALA A 177 -52.92 10.24 6.62
N ALA A 178 -52.30 9.08 6.86
CA ALA A 178 -51.85 8.19 5.81
C ALA A 178 -53.05 7.76 4.93
N ALA A 179 -52.93 7.95 3.62
CA ALA A 179 -53.85 7.34 2.66
C ALA A 179 -53.63 5.82 2.65
N GLU A 180 -54.72 5.06 2.78
CA GLU A 180 -54.71 3.60 2.65
C GLU A 180 -54.13 3.17 1.30
N VAL A 181 -53.11 2.31 1.36
CA VAL A 181 -52.49 1.67 0.19
C VAL A 181 -53.40 0.53 -0.25
N PRO A 182 -53.91 0.49 -1.50
CA PRO A 182 -54.71 -0.63 -1.98
C PRO A 182 -53.86 -1.91 -2.09
N PRO A 183 -54.45 -3.10 -1.88
CA PRO A 183 -53.71 -4.36 -1.87
C PRO A 183 -53.13 -4.72 -3.24
N ALA A 184 -51.94 -5.33 -3.21
CA ALA A 184 -51.21 -5.77 -4.38
C ALA A 184 -51.91 -6.94 -5.11
N PRO A 185 -51.83 -7.01 -6.45
CA PRO A 185 -52.39 -8.12 -7.22
C PRO A 185 -51.58 -9.42 -7.02
N ALA A 186 -52.29 -10.54 -7.02
CA ALA A 186 -51.74 -11.88 -6.81
C ALA A 186 -50.82 -12.33 -7.98
N PRO A 187 -49.81 -13.17 -7.70
CA PRO A 187 -48.89 -13.67 -8.73
C PRO A 187 -49.58 -14.69 -9.64
N GLY A 188 -49.44 -14.49 -10.96
CA GLY A 188 -49.99 -15.36 -12.00
C GLY A 188 -49.25 -16.69 -12.13
N ALA A 189 -50.02 -17.73 -12.47
CA ALA A 189 -49.58 -19.04 -12.90
C ALA A 189 -49.27 -19.09 -14.40
#